data_AF-A0A9P7AQ37-F1
#
_entry.id   AF-A0A9P7AQ37-F1
#
_cell.length_a   1.000
_cell.length_b   1.000
_cell.length_c   1.000
_cell.angle_alpha   90.00
_cell.angle_beta   90.00
_cell.angle_gamma   90.00
#
_symmetry.space_group_name_H-M   'P 1'
#
loop_
_entity.id
_entity.type
_entity.pdbx_description
1 polymer ?
#
loop_
_entity_poly.entity_id
_entity_poly.type
_entity_poly.pdbx_seq_one_letter_code
_entity_poly.pdbx_strand_id
1 'polypeptide(L)' 'KFMPRYDGPYKIVDANPATSTYTLNLPNSPNICPTFHISQLRPFIPNDATLFPTQELPRPGPVVTEDGQAENFIERILD' A
#
# COMPACT_ATOMS: atom_id res chain seq x y z
N LYS A 1 -17.59 6.02 -6.12
CA LYS A 1 -16.89 6.19 -7.43
C LYS A 1 -15.37 6.39 -7.27
N PHE A 2 -14.86 6.82 -6.11
CA PHE A 2 -13.42 6.99 -5.83
C PHE A 2 -12.88 5.96 -4.83
N MET A 3 -13.14 4.67 -5.07
CA MET A 3 -12.53 3.63 -4.24
C MET A 3 -11.33 3.05 -4.99
N PRO A 4 -10.20 2.80 -4.30
CA PRO A 4 -9.09 2.05 -4.88
C PRO A 4 -9.61 0.75 -5.49
N ARG A 5 -9.20 0.45 -6.73
CA ARG A 5 -9.61 -0.78 -7.41
C ARG A 5 -8.89 -2.02 -6.87
N TYR A 6 -7.69 -1.82 -6.34
CA TYR A 6 -6.84 -2.86 -5.79
C TYR A 6 -6.39 -2.45 -4.39
N ASP A 7 -6.23 -3.44 -3.52
CA ASP A 7 -5.73 -3.25 -2.17
C ASP A 7 -4.24 -3.57 -2.13
N GLY A 8 -3.47 -2.66 -1.51
CA GLY A 8 -2.06 -2.80 -1.15
C GLY A 8 -1.07 -3.16 -2.26
N PRO A 9 0.20 -2.78 -2.08
CA PRO A 9 1.29 -3.63 -2.49
C PRO A 9 1.49 -4.72 -1.43
N TYR A 10 1.23 -5.97 -1.77
CA TYR A 10 1.55 -7.12 -0.92
C TYR A 10 2.74 -7.90 -1.47
N LYS A 11 3.53 -8.47 -0.57
CA LYS A 11 4.65 -9.35 -0.94
C LYS A 11 4.14 -10.76 -1.22
N ILE A 12 4.64 -11.36 -2.30
CA ILE A 12 4.43 -12.78 -2.57
C ILE A 12 5.34 -13.60 -1.64
N VAL A 13 4.76 -14.54 -0.92
CA VAL A 13 5.46 -15.47 -0.01
C VAL A 13 5.70 -16.81 -0.69
N ASP A 14 4.76 -17.24 -1.52
CA ASP A 14 4.85 -18.51 -2.26
C ASP A 14 4.20 -18.39 -3.64
N ALA A 15 4.73 -19.14 -4.61
CA ALA A 15 4.28 -19.13 -6.00
C ALA A 15 4.11 -20.55 -6.51
N ASN A 16 2.94 -20.85 -7.07
CA ASN A 16 2.65 -22.09 -7.77
C ASN A 16 2.31 -21.79 -9.24
N PRO A 17 3.31 -21.77 -10.14
CA PRO A 17 3.10 -21.51 -11.56
C PRO A 17 2.21 -22.55 -12.26
N ALA A 18 2.21 -23.81 -11.79
CA ALA A 18 1.43 -24.88 -12.41
C ALA A 18 -0.07 -24.62 -12.37
N THR A 19 -0.54 -23.99 -11.29
CA THR A 19 -1.95 -23.58 -11.11
C THR A 19 -2.16 -22.08 -11.27
N SER A 20 -1.11 -21.32 -11.60
CA SER A 20 -1.14 -19.85 -11.69
C SER A 20 -1.65 -19.18 -10.40
N THR A 21 -1.30 -19.73 -9.23
CA THR A 21 -1.71 -19.22 -7.92
C THR A 21 -0.52 -18.73 -7.11
N TYR A 22 -0.72 -17.65 -6.36
CA TYR A 22 0.30 -17.01 -5.54
C TYR A 22 -0.25 -16.71 -4.15
N THR A 23 0.59 -16.89 -3.14
CA THR A 23 0.25 -16.63 -1.74
C THR A 23 0.88 -15.32 -1.31
N LEU A 24 0.07 -14.40 -0.75
CA LEU A 24 0.48 -13.06 -0.33
C LEU A 24 0.68 -12.98 1.19
N ASN A 25 1.58 -12.10 1.62
CA ASN A 25 1.70 -11.71 3.03
C ASN A 25 0.63 -10.65 3.37
N LEU A 26 -0.40 -11.04 4.12
CA LEU A 26 -1.54 -10.19 4.49
C LEU A 26 -1.60 -9.96 6.02
N PRO A 27 -0.66 -9.23 6.63
CA PRO A 27 -0.62 -9.05 8.09
C PRO A 27 -1.85 -8.34 8.64
N ASN A 28 -2.47 -7.47 7.84
CA ASN A 28 -3.63 -6.67 8.22
C ASN A 28 -4.97 -7.38 7.96
N SER A 29 -4.96 -8.61 7.44
CA SER A 29 -6.18 -9.31 7.03
C SER A 29 -6.09 -10.83 7.30
N PRO A 30 -5.98 -11.24 8.57
CA PRO A 30 -5.76 -12.64 8.94
C PRO A 30 -6.92 -13.58 8.59
N ASN A 31 -8.13 -13.04 8.36
CA ASN A 31 -9.33 -13.83 8.08
C ASN A 31 -9.57 -14.08 6.58
N ILE A 32 -8.63 -13.73 5.70
CA ILE A 32 -8.74 -13.90 4.26
C ILE A 32 -7.81 -15.03 3.81
N CYS A 33 -8.25 -15.84 2.83
CA CYS A 33 -7.35 -16.79 2.17
C CYS A 33 -6.22 -16.01 1.47
N PRO A 34 -4.95 -16.21 1.84
CA PRO A 34 -3.85 -15.43 1.28
C PRO A 34 -3.47 -15.86 -0.14
N THR A 35 -4.03 -16.96 -0.65
CA THR A 35 -3.70 -17.52 -1.97
C THR A 35 -4.72 -17.07 -3.02
N PHE A 36 -4.23 -16.44 -4.08
CA PHE A 36 -5.03 -15.89 -5.17
C PHE A 36 -4.55 -16.41 -6.52
N HIS A 37 -5.46 -16.54 -7.47
CA HIS A 37 -5.10 -16.78 -8.87
C HIS A 37 -4.55 -15.49 -9.51
N ILE A 38 -3.60 -15.61 -10.44
CA ILE A 38 -2.92 -14.47 -11.09
C ILE A 38 -3.89 -13.47 -11.74
N SER A 39 -5.05 -13.92 -12.20
CA SER A 39 -6.09 -13.04 -12.78
C SER A 39 -6.66 -12.03 -11.79
N GLN A 40 -6.50 -12.26 -10.48
CA GLN A 40 -6.94 -11.37 -9.41
C GLN A 40 -5.80 -10.45 -8.93
N LEU A 41 -4.57 -10.67 -9.40
CA LEU A 41 -3.40 -9.93 -8.99
C LEU A 41 -2.97 -8.92 -10.05
N ARG A 42 -2.34 -7.84 -9.60
CA ARG A 42 -1.66 -6.87 -10.46
C ARG A 42 -0.26 -6.63 -9.91
N PRO A 43 0.77 -6.60 -10.77
CA PRO A 43 2.09 -6.20 -10.32
C PRO A 43 2.03 -4.74 -9.86
N PHE A 44 2.59 -4.48 -8.68
CA PHE A 44 2.77 -3.12 -8.19
C PHE A 44 3.93 -2.46 -8.96
N ILE A 45 3.66 -1.30 -9.53
CA ILE A 45 4.67 -0.48 -10.21
C ILE A 45 4.78 0.82 -9.41
N PRO A 46 5.93 1.12 -8.79
CA PRO A 46 6.10 2.36 -8.05
C PRO A 46 6.02 3.56 -9.02
N ASN A 47 5.50 4.69 -8.52
CA ASN A 47 5.47 5.92 -9.30
C ASN A 47 6.90 6.41 -9.58
N ASP A 48 7.20 6.76 -10.83
CA ASP A 48 8.43 7.47 -11.17
C ASP A 48 8.21 8.97 -10.99
N ALA A 49 8.73 9.51 -9.89
CA ALA A 49 8.57 10.92 -9.54
C ALA A 49 9.22 11.89 -10.55
N THR A 50 10.19 11.42 -11.34
CA THR A 50 10.86 12.25 -12.36
C THR A 50 10.00 12.43 -13.60
N LEU A 51 9.30 11.37 -14.01
CA LEU A 51 8.42 11.37 -15.17
C LEU A 51 7.00 11.82 -14.83
N PHE A 52 6.54 11.53 -13.61
CA PHE A 52 5.16 11.78 -13.16
C PHE A 52 5.12 12.43 -11.77
N PRO A 53 5.65 13.66 -11.63
CA PRO A 53 5.68 14.38 -10.34
C PRO A 53 4.28 14.66 -9.77
N THR A 54 3.25 14.66 -10.62
CA THR A 54 1.86 14.95 -10.22
C THR A 54 1.08 13.71 -9.74
N GLN A 55 1.63 12.50 -9.88
CA GLN A 55 0.99 11.27 -9.43
C GLN A 55 1.22 10.99 -7.94
N GLU A 56 2.23 11.61 -7.34
CA GLU A 56 2.43 11.59 -5.89
C GLU A 56 1.66 12.76 -5.29
N LEU A 57 0.65 12.48 -4.47
CA LEU A 57 -0.05 13.53 -3.74
C LEU A 57 0.94 14.15 -2.75
N PRO A 58 1.08 15.49 -2.70
CA PRO A 58 1.87 16.11 -1.66
C PRO A 58 1.28 15.68 -0.33
N ARG A 59 2.13 15.16 0.56
CA ARG A 59 1.70 14.92 1.94
C ARG A 59 1.17 16.26 2.47
N PRO A 60 -0.04 16.31 3.05
CA PRO A 60 -0.55 17.54 3.61
C PRO A 60 0.48 18.09 4.59
N GLY A 61 0.69 19.41 4.54
CA GLY A 61 1.54 20.07 5.53
C GLY A 61 0.97 19.87 6.94
N PRO A 62 1.75 20.20 7.99
CA PRO A 62 1.28 20.14 9.37
C PRO A 62 -0.07 20.85 9.51
N VAL A 63 -1.06 20.22 10.15
CA VAL A 63 -2.29 20.93 10.49
C VAL A 63 -1.92 21.96 11.57
N VAL A 64 -2.14 23.24 11.28
CA VAL A 64 -1.97 24.29 12.29
C VAL A 64 -3.28 24.38 13.07
N THR A 65 -3.29 23.85 14.29
CA THR A 65 -4.39 24.05 15.25
C THR A 65 -4.53 25.55 15.55
N GLU A 66 -5.72 26.04 15.90
CA GLU A 66 -5.96 27.47 16.20
C GLU A 66 -4.98 28.05 17.25
N ASP A 67 -4.44 27.20 18.13
CA ASP A 67 -3.45 27.54 19.16
C ASP A 67 -1.98 27.54 18.67
N GLY A 68 -1.72 27.29 17.39
CA GLY A 68 -0.37 27.31 16.80
C GLY A 68 0.54 26.15 17.22
N GLN A 69 0.00 25.09 17.83
CA GLN A 69 0.78 23.90 18.17
C GLN A 69 1.15 23.14 16.88
N ALA A 70 2.45 23.04 16.60
CA ALA A 70 2.96 22.22 15.50
C ALA A 70 2.76 20.73 15.82
N GLU A 71 2.12 20.00 14.92
CA GLU A 71 2.04 18.54 14.99
C GLU A 71 3.45 17.94 14.83
N ASN A 72 3.87 17.12 15.80
CA ASN A 72 5.15 16.41 15.74
C ASN A 72 4.99 15.12 14.92
N PHE A 73 5.82 14.93 13.90
CA PHE A 73 5.85 13.69 13.13
C PHE A 73 6.50 12.58 13.95
N ILE A 74 5.81 11.45 14.10
CA ILE A 74 6.38 10.25 14.72
C ILE A 74 7.29 9.58 13.70
N GLU A 75 8.60 9.57 13.95
CA GLU A 75 9.59 8.96 13.06
C GLU A 75 9.48 7.42 13.02
N ARG A 76 9.20 6.80 14.18
CA ARG A 76 9.04 5.34 14.31
C ARG A 76 8.33 4.99 15.62
N ILE A 77 7.46 3.99 15.58
CA ILE A 77 6.89 3.36 16.77
C ILE A 77 7.89 2.31 17.27
N LEU A 78 8.24 2.33 18.56
CA LEU A 78 9.05 1.29 19.18
C LEU A 78 8.13 0.17 19.69
N ASP A 79 8.50 -1.09 19.42
CA ASP A 79 7.82 -2.30 19.91
C ASP A 79 8.13 -2.57 21.40
#